data_AF-A0A4Z1ET34-F1
#
_entry.id   AF-A0A4Z1ET34-F1
#
_cell.length_a   1.000
_cell.length_b   1.000
_cell.length_c   1.000
_cell.angle_alpha   90.00
_cell.angle_beta   90.00
_cell.angle_gamma   90.00
#
_symmetry.space_group_name_H-M   'P 1'
#
loop_
_entity.id
_entity.type
_entity.pdbx_description
1 polymer ?
#
loop_
_entity_poly.entity_id
_entity_poly.type
_entity_poly.pdbx_seq_one_letter_code
_entity_poly.pdbx_strand_id
1 'polypeptide(L)'
;MAPPEFRLPMAYSWFFLIIEPLSTLAGAYYAHFKPHQYLLLTHAPSSPYPTPNDIPLSAHIALTQLANLYLLLALNEALVLRCTSDLRVWKVFLFGLLVADFGHLYSVKDLGWSIYWNVGAWNKMAWGNVGFVYVAAAMRMAFLRGWGLGTEEAQRKAVRSQTLARGLKGA
;
A
#
# COMPACT_ATOMS: atom_id res chain seq x y z
N MET A 1 12.51 -29.47 8.18
CA MET A 1 12.95 -28.17 8.74
C MET A 1 11.69 -27.35 8.94
N ALA A 2 11.26 -27.12 10.18
CA ALA A 2 10.09 -26.29 10.43
C ALA A 2 10.40 -24.88 9.91
N PRO A 3 9.53 -24.28 9.06
CA PRO A 3 9.75 -22.91 8.66
C PRO A 3 9.80 -22.05 9.93
N PRO A 4 10.73 -21.08 10.03
CA PRO A 4 10.66 -20.12 11.12
C PRO A 4 9.26 -19.51 11.10
N GLU A 5 8.52 -19.62 12.21
CA GLU A 5 7.24 -18.93 12.39
C GLU A 5 7.52 -17.43 12.43
N PHE A 6 7.73 -16.83 11.26
CA PHE A 6 7.78 -15.40 11.10
C PHE A 6 6.37 -14.87 11.38
N ARG A 7 6.12 -14.51 12.64
CA ARG A 7 4.92 -13.79 13.03
C ARG A 7 5.18 -12.30 12.80
N LEU A 8 4.50 -11.78 11.79
CA LEU A 8 4.51 -10.36 11.50
C LEU A 8 4.03 -9.57 12.71
N PRO A 9 4.72 -8.45 13.04
CA PRO A 9 4.22 -7.51 14.02
C PRO A 9 2.79 -7.08 13.69
N MET A 10 1.97 -6.94 14.73
CA MET A 10 0.54 -6.68 14.62
C MET A 10 0.25 -5.49 13.69
N ALA A 11 1.00 -4.39 13.80
CA ALA A 11 0.82 -3.21 12.97
C ALA A 11 0.97 -3.51 11.45
N TYR A 12 2.00 -4.26 11.05
CA TYR A 12 2.20 -4.63 9.64
C TYR A 12 1.15 -5.62 9.14
N SER A 13 0.77 -6.58 9.97
CA SER A 13 -0.29 -7.54 9.63
C SER A 13 -1.62 -6.83 9.37
N TRP A 14 -2.06 -5.96 10.29
CA TRP A 14 -3.31 -5.22 10.11
C TRP A 14 -3.27 -4.30 8.90
N PHE A 15 -2.16 -3.58 8.71
CA PHE A 15 -2.04 -2.65 7.61
C PHE A 15 -2.03 -3.35 6.26
N PHE A 16 -1.02 -4.20 6.01
CA PHE A 16 -0.80 -4.81 4.69
C PHE A 16 -1.84 -5.89 4.35
N LEU A 17 -2.39 -6.60 5.34
CA LEU A 17 -3.30 -7.70 5.04
C LEU A 17 -4.77 -7.25 5.07
N ILE A 18 -5.14 -6.16 5.74
CA ILE A 18 -6.55 -5.80 5.93
C ILE A 18 -6.83 -4.39 5.43
N ILE A 19 -6.19 -3.38 6.04
CA ILE A 19 -6.51 -1.98 5.79
C ILE A 19 -6.22 -1.61 4.33
N GLU A 20 -5.05 -1.98 3.84
CA GLU A 20 -4.59 -1.65 2.50
C GLU A 20 -5.44 -2.30 1.40
N PRO A 21 -5.64 -3.64 1.35
CA PRO A 21 -6.49 -4.25 0.33
C PRO A 21 -7.91 -3.68 0.29
N LEU A 22 -8.50 -3.40 1.46
CA LEU A 22 -9.85 -2.81 1.54
C LEU A 22 -9.89 -1.37 1.02
N SER A 23 -8.84 -0.58 1.29
CA SER A 23 -8.73 0.80 0.82
C SER A 23 -8.54 0.84 -0.71
N THR A 24 -7.69 -0.04 -1.24
CA THR A 24 -7.47 -0.20 -2.69
C THR A 24 -8.76 -0.66 -3.38
N LEU A 25 -9.50 -1.60 -2.79
CA LEU A 25 -10.80 -2.05 -3.28
C LEU A 25 -11.85 -0.93 -3.28
N ALA A 26 -11.87 -0.08 -2.25
CA ALA A 26 -12.73 1.11 -2.23
C ALA A 26 -12.37 2.07 -3.38
N GLY A 27 -11.08 2.26 -3.67
CA GLY A 27 -10.62 3.02 -4.83
C GLY A 27 -11.17 2.46 -6.15
N ALA A 28 -11.11 1.14 -6.34
CA ALA A 28 -11.69 0.46 -7.50
C ALA A 28 -13.21 0.69 -7.61
N TYR A 29 -13.92 0.59 -6.49
CA TYR A 29 -15.36 0.83 -6.45
C TYR A 29 -15.72 2.24 -6.90
N TYR A 30 -15.06 3.28 -6.36
CA TYR A 30 -15.36 4.66 -6.74
C TYR A 30 -15.00 4.95 -8.20
N ALA A 31 -13.89 4.42 -8.70
CA ALA A 31 -13.46 4.63 -10.09
C ALA A 31 -14.48 4.05 -11.09
N HIS A 32 -15.02 2.85 -10.85
CA HIS A 32 -15.97 2.23 -11.79
C HIS A 32 -17.44 2.62 -11.55
N PHE A 33 -17.92 2.53 -10.31
CA PHE A 33 -19.34 2.70 -10.00
C PHE A 33 -19.74 4.15 -9.72
N LYS A 34 -18.76 5.03 -9.44
CA LYS A 34 -18.99 6.44 -9.12
C LYS A 34 -18.04 7.38 -9.92
N PRO A 35 -17.90 7.22 -11.25
CA PRO A 35 -16.91 7.95 -12.04
C PRO A 35 -17.12 9.47 -11.99
N HIS A 36 -18.37 9.94 -11.96
CA HIS A 36 -18.70 11.36 -11.82
C HIS A 36 -18.16 11.96 -10.51
N GLN A 37 -18.45 11.30 -9.39
CA GLN A 37 -17.98 11.71 -8.08
C GLN A 37 -16.45 11.60 -7.98
N TYR A 38 -15.85 10.58 -8.57
CA TYR A 38 -14.40 10.40 -8.63
C TYR A 38 -13.72 11.59 -9.32
N LEU A 39 -14.20 11.98 -10.51
CA LEU A 39 -13.64 13.12 -11.25
C LEU A 39 -13.86 14.45 -10.52
N LEU A 40 -15.06 14.68 -9.97
CA LEU A 40 -15.35 15.90 -9.21
C LEU A 40 -14.47 16.05 -7.98
N LEU A 41 -14.27 14.97 -7.21
CA LEU A 41 -13.40 15.01 -6.04
C LEU A 41 -11.92 15.08 -6.40
N THR A 42 -11.53 14.56 -7.58
CA THR A 42 -10.17 14.69 -8.10
C THR A 42 -9.87 16.14 -8.45
N HIS A 43 -10.70 16.77 -9.28
CA HIS A 43 -10.56 18.19 -9.63
C HIS A 43 -11.86 18.75 -10.23
N ALA A 44 -12.70 19.34 -9.38
CA ALA A 44 -13.99 19.88 -9.81
C ALA A 44 -13.90 20.89 -10.97
N PRO A 45 -12.94 21.85 -11.02
CA PRO A 45 -12.87 22.83 -12.11
C PRO A 45 -12.65 22.21 -13.50
N SER A 46 -11.93 21.09 -13.60
CA SER A 46 -11.70 20.37 -14.87
C SER A 46 -12.63 19.18 -15.08
N SER A 47 -13.64 19.02 -14.22
CA SER A 47 -14.69 18.00 -14.34
C SER A 47 -16.04 18.68 -14.55
N PRO A 48 -16.27 19.39 -15.67
CA PRO A 48 -17.45 20.24 -15.88
C PRO A 48 -18.76 19.45 -16.14
N TYR A 49 -18.75 18.12 -15.96
CA TYR A 49 -19.87 17.24 -16.28
C TYR A 49 -21.03 17.48 -15.30
N PRO A 50 -22.17 18.05 -15.76
CA PRO A 50 -23.31 18.36 -14.90
C PRO A 50 -23.94 17.09 -14.33
N THR A 51 -23.94 16.02 -15.12
CA THR A 51 -24.49 14.72 -14.73
C THR A 51 -23.53 13.57 -15.04
N PRO A 52 -23.72 12.38 -14.44
CA PRO A 52 -22.92 11.20 -14.74
C PRO A 52 -22.97 10.75 -16.20
N ASN A 53 -24.04 11.07 -16.94
CA ASN A 53 -24.20 10.67 -18.34
C ASN A 53 -23.39 11.54 -19.30
N ASP A 54 -22.85 12.67 -18.83
CA ASP A 54 -22.10 13.62 -19.66
C ASP A 54 -20.60 13.30 -19.71
N ILE A 55 -20.13 12.29 -18.97
CA ILE A 55 -18.73 11.86 -18.98
C ILE A 55 -18.38 11.27 -20.35
N PRO A 56 -17.34 11.76 -21.05
CA PRO A 56 -16.91 11.22 -22.33
C PRO A 56 -16.61 9.73 -22.23
N LEU A 57 -17.00 8.99 -23.26
CA LEU A 57 -16.81 7.53 -23.32
C LEU A 57 -15.35 7.13 -23.06
N SER A 58 -14.38 7.89 -23.59
CA SER A 58 -12.95 7.65 -23.37
C SER A 58 -12.56 7.77 -21.89
N ALA A 59 -13.07 8.77 -21.17
CA ALA A 59 -12.81 8.95 -19.74
C ALA A 59 -13.45 7.83 -18.92
N HIS A 60 -14.68 7.42 -19.28
CA HIS A 60 -15.36 6.30 -18.62
C HIS A 60 -14.61 4.96 -18.82
N ILE A 61 -14.13 4.69 -20.03
CA ILE A 61 -13.30 3.51 -20.33
C ILE A 61 -12.00 3.56 -19.52
N ALA A 62 -11.31 4.71 -19.50
CA ALA A 62 -10.07 4.88 -18.76
C ALA A 62 -10.26 4.67 -17.24
N LEU A 63 -11.34 5.20 -16.65
CA LEU A 63 -11.67 4.98 -15.24
C LEU A 63 -12.03 3.52 -14.94
N THR A 64 -12.69 2.84 -15.88
CA THR A 64 -12.98 1.40 -15.73
C THR A 64 -11.70 0.56 -15.83
N GLN A 65 -10.76 0.92 -16.71
CA GLN A 65 -9.44 0.29 -16.76
C GLN A 65 -8.65 0.55 -15.48
N LEU A 66 -8.70 1.78 -14.93
CA LEU A 66 -8.10 2.13 -13.65
C LEU A 66 -8.70 1.30 -12.50
N ALA A 67 -10.03 1.18 -12.46
CA ALA A 67 -10.72 0.36 -11.47
C ALA A 67 -10.32 -1.11 -11.55
N ASN A 68 -10.17 -1.65 -12.76
CA ASN A 68 -9.67 -3.01 -12.97
C ASN A 68 -8.25 -3.20 -12.43
N LEU A 69 -7.36 -2.22 -12.64
CA LEU A 69 -6.00 -2.26 -12.08
C LEU A 69 -6.01 -2.17 -10.54
N TYR A 70 -6.86 -1.33 -9.96
CA TYR A 70 -7.01 -1.26 -8.50
C TYR A 70 -7.61 -2.54 -7.92
N LEU A 71 -8.58 -3.18 -8.60
CA LEU A 71 -9.10 -4.48 -8.18
C LEU A 71 -8.01 -5.55 -8.22
N LEU A 72 -7.24 -5.60 -9.31
CA LEU A 72 -6.09 -6.50 -9.42
C LEU A 72 -5.09 -6.26 -8.29
N LEU A 73 -4.77 -5.00 -7.98
CA LEU A 73 -3.87 -4.62 -6.90
C LEU A 73 -4.41 -5.09 -5.54
N ALA A 74 -5.67 -4.78 -5.23
CA ALA A 74 -6.32 -5.20 -3.98
C ALA A 74 -6.31 -6.73 -3.81
N LEU A 75 -6.56 -7.48 -4.89
CA LEU A 75 -6.48 -8.94 -4.86
C LEU A 75 -5.05 -9.44 -4.63
N ASN A 76 -4.04 -8.82 -5.26
CA ASN A 76 -2.64 -9.20 -5.05
C ASN A 76 -2.21 -8.90 -3.60
N GLU A 77 -2.51 -7.72 -3.08
CA GLU A 77 -2.22 -7.32 -1.70
C GLU A 77 -2.91 -8.28 -0.71
N ALA A 78 -4.17 -8.66 -0.98
CA ALA A 78 -4.91 -9.59 -0.14
C ALA A 78 -4.36 -11.02 -0.21
N LEU A 79 -4.04 -11.54 -1.39
CA LEU A 79 -3.80 -12.97 -1.59
C LEU A 79 -2.31 -13.34 -1.51
N VAL A 80 -1.43 -12.61 -2.19
CA VAL A 80 -0.01 -13.01 -2.36
C VAL A 80 0.69 -13.14 -1.02
N LEU A 81 0.54 -12.14 -0.15
CA LEU A 81 1.19 -12.12 1.16
C LEU A 81 0.58 -13.13 2.15
N ARG A 82 -0.65 -13.61 1.91
CA ARG A 82 -1.28 -14.70 2.68
C ARG A 82 -0.81 -16.08 2.24
N CYS A 83 -0.30 -16.21 1.02
CA CYS A 83 0.16 -17.49 0.47
C CYS A 83 1.61 -17.83 0.87
N THR A 84 2.32 -16.95 1.60
CA THR A 84 3.73 -17.17 1.95
C THR A 84 4.14 -16.50 3.26
N SER A 85 5.03 -17.18 3.98
CA SER A 85 5.73 -16.63 5.15
C SER A 85 7.18 -16.24 4.82
N ASP A 86 7.60 -16.30 3.54
CA ASP A 86 8.96 -15.94 3.13
C ASP A 86 9.14 -14.41 3.12
N LEU A 87 9.99 -13.94 4.03
CA LEU A 87 10.32 -12.52 4.16
C LEU A 87 10.93 -11.92 2.88
N ARG A 88 11.60 -12.72 2.04
CA ARG A 88 12.13 -12.26 0.76
C ARG A 88 10.98 -11.90 -0.19
N VAL A 89 9.96 -12.75 -0.27
CA VAL A 89 8.77 -12.48 -1.10
C VAL A 89 8.05 -11.24 -0.60
N TRP A 90 7.87 -11.11 0.71
CA TRP A 90 7.32 -9.91 1.34
C TRP A 90 8.09 -8.64 0.95
N LYS A 91 9.42 -8.65 1.09
CA LYS A 91 10.25 -7.49 0.76
C LYS A 91 10.20 -7.13 -0.74
N VAL A 92 10.26 -8.11 -1.63
CA VAL A 92 10.19 -7.86 -3.08
C VAL A 92 8.82 -7.30 -3.46
N PHE A 93 7.74 -7.88 -2.94
CA PHE A 93 6.38 -7.42 -3.21
C PHE A 93 6.15 -5.99 -2.69
N LEU A 94 6.48 -5.73 -1.43
CA LEU A 94 6.33 -4.40 -0.82
C LEU A 94 7.25 -3.34 -1.47
N PHE A 95 8.41 -3.74 -2.00
CA PHE A 95 9.23 -2.82 -2.79
C PHE A 95 8.53 -2.40 -4.09
N GLY A 96 7.91 -3.34 -4.81
CA GLY A 96 7.10 -3.02 -5.99
C GLY A 96 5.96 -2.06 -5.65
N LEU A 97 5.28 -2.28 -4.53
CA LEU A 97 4.23 -1.38 -4.05
C LEU A 97 4.77 0.00 -3.65
N LEU A 98 5.96 0.08 -3.06
CA LEU A 98 6.59 1.36 -2.74
C LEU A 98 6.88 2.19 -4.01
N VAL A 99 7.28 1.54 -5.09
CA VAL A 99 7.44 2.20 -6.40
C VAL A 99 6.07 2.70 -6.91
N ALA A 100 5.02 1.90 -6.75
CA ALA A 100 3.66 2.30 -7.09
C ALA A 100 3.17 3.51 -6.26
N ASP A 101 3.50 3.58 -4.97
CA ASP A 101 3.15 4.74 -4.12
C ASP A 101 3.73 6.04 -4.67
N PHE A 102 5.01 6.04 -5.06
CA PHE A 102 5.63 7.22 -5.67
C PHE A 102 5.01 7.57 -7.02
N GLY A 103 4.67 6.57 -7.82
CA GLY A 103 3.91 6.77 -9.07
C GLY A 103 2.54 7.41 -8.81
N HIS A 104 1.82 6.95 -7.78
CA HIS A 104 0.53 7.49 -7.39
C HIS A 104 0.64 8.94 -6.90
N LEU A 105 1.61 9.26 -6.05
CA LEU A 105 1.88 10.63 -5.62
C LEU A 105 2.28 11.53 -6.79
N TYR A 106 3.06 11.03 -7.74
CA TYR A 106 3.42 11.78 -8.94
C TYR A 106 2.19 12.05 -9.83
N SER A 107 1.21 11.14 -9.87
CA SER A 107 0.01 11.29 -10.70
C SER A 107 -0.82 12.55 -10.38
N VAL A 108 -0.73 13.07 -9.14
CA VAL A 108 -1.47 14.26 -8.69
C VAL A 108 -0.64 15.56 -8.80
N LYS A 109 0.55 15.53 -9.40
CA LYS A 109 1.45 16.70 -9.51
C LYS A 109 0.79 17.92 -10.15
N ASP A 110 -0.13 17.69 -11.07
CA ASP A 110 -0.79 18.75 -11.85
C ASP A 110 -1.87 19.48 -11.03
N LEU A 111 -2.22 18.99 -9.83
CA LEU A 111 -3.01 19.72 -8.84
C LEU A 111 -2.21 20.82 -8.12
N GLY A 112 -0.90 20.90 -8.38
CA GLY A 112 0.01 21.90 -7.83
C GLY A 112 0.63 21.49 -6.49
N TRP A 113 1.67 22.21 -6.08
CA TRP A 113 2.53 21.83 -4.94
C TRP A 113 1.79 21.74 -3.60
N SER A 114 0.73 22.54 -3.41
CA SER A 114 -0.05 22.58 -2.18
C SER A 114 -0.69 21.24 -1.82
N ILE A 115 -0.99 20.39 -2.81
CA ILE A 115 -1.63 19.09 -2.58
C ILE A 115 -0.77 18.18 -1.68
N TYR A 116 0.55 18.35 -1.66
CA TYR A 116 1.46 17.48 -0.92
C TYR A 116 1.62 17.82 0.56
N TRP A 117 1.23 19.04 0.98
CA TRP A 117 1.52 19.52 2.34
C TRP A 117 0.38 20.30 3.02
N ASN A 118 -0.55 20.90 2.27
CA ASN A 118 -1.65 21.66 2.86
C ASN A 118 -2.81 20.75 3.28
N VAL A 119 -2.58 19.99 4.36
CA VAL A 119 -3.54 18.99 4.89
C VAL A 119 -4.90 19.60 5.22
N GLY A 120 -4.93 20.87 5.66
CA GLY A 120 -6.19 21.58 5.99
C GLY A 120 -7.09 21.82 4.77
N ALA A 121 -6.55 21.78 3.56
CA ALA A 121 -7.29 21.94 2.31
C ALA A 121 -7.69 20.60 1.67
N TRP A 122 -7.31 19.45 2.24
CA TRP A 122 -7.58 18.15 1.64
C TRP A 122 -9.05 17.76 1.72
N ASN A 123 -9.64 17.51 0.55
CA ASN A 123 -10.93 16.85 0.44
C ASN A 123 -10.80 15.32 0.66
N LYS A 124 -11.93 14.60 0.61
CA LYS A 124 -11.96 13.14 0.81
C LYS A 124 -11.03 12.38 -0.16
N MET A 125 -10.91 12.84 -1.41
CA MET A 125 -10.06 12.21 -2.41
C MET A 125 -8.59 12.54 -2.21
N ALA A 126 -8.24 13.75 -1.78
CA ALA A 126 -6.87 14.10 -1.40
C ALA A 126 -6.39 13.27 -0.18
N TRP A 127 -7.25 13.02 0.80
CA TRP A 127 -6.95 12.10 1.90
C TRP A 127 -6.63 10.68 1.42
N GLY A 128 -7.36 10.16 0.43
CA GLY A 128 -7.08 8.86 -0.17
C GLY A 128 -5.83 8.87 -1.06
N ASN A 129 -5.68 9.87 -1.93
CA ASN A 129 -4.62 9.92 -2.93
C ASN A 129 -3.26 10.35 -2.37
N VAL A 130 -3.23 11.06 -1.25
CA VAL A 130 -2.00 11.61 -0.68
C VAL A 130 -1.81 11.11 0.74
N GLY A 131 -2.78 11.37 1.63
CA GLY A 131 -2.67 11.02 3.05
C GLY A 131 -2.47 9.52 3.27
N PHE A 132 -3.35 8.70 2.71
CA PHE A 132 -3.26 7.25 2.82
C PHE A 132 -1.98 6.71 2.17
N VAL A 133 -1.62 7.23 0.99
CA VAL A 133 -0.41 6.82 0.26
C VAL A 133 0.87 7.15 1.03
N TYR A 134 0.93 8.30 1.72
CA TYR A 134 2.05 8.60 2.62
C TYR A 134 2.17 7.60 3.76
N VAL A 135 1.06 7.23 4.39
CA VAL A 135 1.06 6.21 5.46
C VAL A 135 1.53 4.87 4.90
N ALA A 136 1.02 4.48 3.73
CA ALA A 136 1.35 3.22 3.08
C ALA A 136 2.85 3.16 2.70
N ALA A 137 3.36 4.20 2.04
CA ALA A 137 4.78 4.33 1.71
C ALA A 137 5.67 4.31 2.96
N ALA A 138 5.27 5.01 4.04
CA ALA A 138 6.00 5.01 5.31
C ALA A 138 6.07 3.60 5.94
N MET A 139 4.95 2.88 5.97
CA MET A 139 4.88 1.50 6.47
C MET A 139 5.80 0.57 5.65
N ARG A 140 5.80 0.71 4.32
CA ARG A 140 6.68 -0.08 3.43
C ARG A 140 8.14 0.27 3.65
N MET A 141 8.51 1.55 3.71
CA MET A 141 9.88 1.97 4.02
C MET A 141 10.37 1.42 5.36
N ALA A 142 9.52 1.48 6.40
CA ALA A 142 9.84 0.92 7.71
C ALA A 142 10.05 -0.59 7.65
N PHE A 143 9.14 -1.32 6.99
CA PHE A 143 9.23 -2.77 6.82
C PHE A 143 10.49 -3.19 6.05
N LEU A 144 10.78 -2.52 4.92
CA LEU A 144 11.94 -2.82 4.08
C LEU A 144 13.26 -2.58 4.81
N ARG A 145 13.32 -1.56 5.67
CA ARG A 145 14.44 -1.30 6.59
C ARG A 145 14.52 -2.28 7.75
N GLY A 146 13.48 -3.08 7.98
CA GLY A 146 13.40 -4.04 9.08
C GLY A 146 12.93 -3.46 10.41
N TRP A 147 12.45 -2.21 10.43
CA TRP A 147 11.95 -1.58 11.64
C TRP A 147 10.74 -2.34 12.19
N GLY A 148 10.73 -2.63 13.49
CA GLY A 148 9.66 -3.34 14.17
C GLY A 148 9.62 -4.86 13.93
N LEU A 149 10.48 -5.43 13.06
CA LEU A 149 10.46 -6.88 12.75
C LEU A 149 11.19 -7.75 13.79
N GLY A 150 11.76 -7.18 14.84
CA GLY A 150 12.50 -7.92 15.88
C GLY A 150 13.71 -8.71 15.35
N THR A 151 14.18 -8.39 14.14
CA THR A 151 15.22 -9.14 13.42
C THR A 151 16.56 -9.08 14.14
N GLU A 152 16.90 -7.94 14.75
CA GLU A 152 18.13 -7.81 15.55
C GLU A 152 18.11 -8.68 16.82
N GLU A 153 16.98 -8.74 17.53
CA GLU A 153 16.85 -9.57 18.73
C GLU A 153 16.86 -11.06 18.40
N ALA A 154 16.19 -11.45 17.30
CA ALA A 154 16.20 -12.81 16.79
C ALA A 154 17.62 -13.25 16.37
N GLN A 155 18.36 -12.37 15.68
CA GLN A 155 19.75 -12.62 15.32
C GLN A 155 20.66 -12.72 16.55
N ARG A 156 20.52 -11.82 17.54
CA ARG A 156 21.29 -11.89 18.80
C ARG A 156 21.01 -13.17 19.58
N LYS A 157 19.75 -13.62 19.66
CA LYS A 157 19.39 -14.90 20.30
C LYS A 157 19.99 -16.10 19.55
N ALA A 158 19.95 -16.10 18.22
CA ALA A 158 20.53 -17.16 17.40
C ALA A 158 22.06 -17.26 17.55
N VAL A 159 22.75 -16.12 17.60
CA VAL A 159 24.20 -16.09 17.88
C VAL A 159 24.48 -16.61 19.29
N ARG A 160 23.72 -16.17 20.30
CA ARG A 160 23.89 -16.61 21.70
C ARG A 160 23.68 -18.12 21.88
N SER A 161 22.67 -18.71 21.23
CA SER A 161 22.40 -20.15 21.30
C SER A 161 23.49 -20.98 20.62
N GLN A 162 24.04 -20.51 19.49
CA GLN A 162 25.18 -21.15 18.83
C GLN A 162 26.45 -21.11 19.69
N THR A 163 26.71 -19.98 20.37
CA THR A 163 27.85 -19.85 21.30
C THR A 163 27.71 -20.79 22.49
N LEU A 164 26.52 -20.90 23.09
CA LEU A 164 26.23 -21.85 24.18
C LEU A 164 26.39 -23.31 23.74
N ALA A 165 25.86 -23.66 22.55
CA ALA A 165 25.96 -25.01 22.01
C ALA A 165 27.41 -25.41 21.66
N ARG A 166 28.27 -24.45 21.31
CA ARG A 166 29.72 -24.69 21.12
C ARG A 166 30.46 -24.83 22.45
N GLY A 167 30.12 -24.02 23.46
CA GLY A 167 30.72 -24.11 24.79
C GLY A 167 30.46 -25.46 25.48
N LEU A 168 29.25 -26.01 25.33
CA LEU A 168 28.87 -27.33 25.86
C LEU A 168 29.52 -28.52 25.16
N LYS A 169 30.08 -28.34 23.96
CA LYS A 169 30.78 -29.41 23.22
C LYS A 169 32.30 -29.42 23.44
N GLY A 170 32.82 -28.39 24.11
CA GLY A 170 34.26 -28.23 24.41
C GLY A 170 34.62 -28.45 25.88
N ALA A 171 33.64 -28.81 26.72
CA ALA A 171 33.80 -29.24 28.11
C ALA A 171 33.52 -30.74 28.22
#